data_AF-A0A023NH45-F1
#
_entry.id   AF-A0A023NH45-F1
#
_cell.length_a   1.000
_cell.length_b   1.000
_cell.length_c   1.000
_cell.angle_alpha   90.00
_cell.angle_beta   90.00
_cell.angle_gamma   90.00
#
_symmetry.space_group_name_H-M   'P 1'
#
loop_
_entity.id
_entity.type
_entity.pdbx_description
1 polymer ?
#
loop_
_entity_poly.entity_id
_entity_poly.type
_entity_poly.pdbx_seq_one_letter_code
_entity_poly.pdbx_strand_id
1 'polypeptide(L)'
;MATEKVIGVDIGNSSTEVALANVSDSGQVHFINSGIAPTTGIKGTKQNLVGIRDSITQVLNKSNLTIDDIDLIRINEATPVIGDVAMETITETVV
;
A
#
# COMPACT_ATOMS: atom_id res chain seq x y z
N MET A 1 22.52 4.40 -19.30
CA MET A 1 22.09 4.92 -17.98
C MET A 1 21.42 3.74 -17.30
N ALA A 2 21.83 3.37 -16.08
CA ALA A 2 21.14 2.29 -15.41
C ALA A 2 19.77 2.78 -14.95
N THR A 3 18.80 1.88 -14.96
CA THR A 3 17.42 2.14 -14.53
C THR A 3 17.00 0.98 -13.65
N GLU A 4 16.62 1.28 -12.42
CA GLU A 4 16.08 0.31 -11.46
C GLU A 4 14.56 0.27 -11.58
N LYS A 5 13.97 -0.91 -11.55
CA LYS A 5 12.54 -1.11 -11.35
C LYS A 5 12.23 -1.08 -9.86
N VAL A 6 11.56 -0.03 -9.43
CA VAL A 6 11.26 0.25 -8.03
C VAL A 6 9.76 0.14 -7.80
N ILE A 7 9.40 -0.53 -6.71
CA ILE A 7 8.05 -0.56 -6.15
C ILE A 7 8.02 0.34 -4.92
N GLY A 8 7.14 1.33 -4.92
CA GLY A 8 6.75 2.08 -3.72
C GLY A 8 5.48 1.49 -3.12
N VAL A 9 5.46 1.26 -1.81
CA VAL A 9 4.33 0.73 -1.04
C VAL A 9 3.91 1.77 -0.01
N ASP A 10 2.64 2.17 -0.06
CA ASP A 10 1.97 2.97 0.97
C ASP A 10 0.96 2.11 1.72
N ILE A 11 1.18 1.94 3.02
CA ILE A 11 0.26 1.26 3.91
C ILE A 11 -0.60 2.31 4.60
N GLY A 12 -1.84 2.48 4.13
CA GLY A 12 -2.87 3.27 4.77
C GLY A 12 -3.65 2.48 5.84
N ASN A 13 -4.56 3.15 6.55
CA ASN A 13 -5.45 2.48 7.50
C ASN A 13 -6.49 1.58 6.81
N SER A 14 -6.87 1.91 5.57
CA SER A 14 -7.95 1.25 4.81
C SER A 14 -7.44 0.62 3.52
N SER A 15 -6.54 1.31 2.81
CA SER A 15 -5.93 0.84 1.56
C SER A 15 -4.42 0.63 1.74
N THR A 16 -3.90 -0.41 1.10
CA THR A 16 -2.48 -0.57 0.80
C THR A 16 -2.29 -0.35 -0.69
N GLU A 17 -1.52 0.68 -1.03
CA GLU A 17 -1.35 1.19 -2.39
C GLU A 17 0.09 0.97 -2.84
N VAL A 18 0.25 0.68 -4.14
CA VAL A 18 1.54 0.38 -4.74
C VAL A 18 1.71 1.17 -6.04
N ALA A 19 2.90 1.72 -6.23
CA ALA A 19 3.34 2.32 -7.50
C ALA A 19 4.59 1.61 -8.01
N LEU A 20 4.58 1.20 -9.28
CA LEU A 20 5.72 0.64 -9.99
C LEU A 20 6.29 1.69 -10.96
N ALA A 21 7.60 1.89 -10.92
CA ALA A 21 8.29 2.83 -11.81
C ALA A 21 9.71 2.37 -12.16
N ASN A 22 10.21 2.83 -13.32
CA ASN A 22 11.64 2.83 -13.60
C ASN A 22 12.26 4.11 -13.04
N VAL A 23 13.35 3.98 -12.28
CA VAL A 23 14.08 5.10 -11.69
C VAL A 23 15.48 5.11 -12.27
N SER A 24 15.87 6.19 -12.94
CA SER A 24 17.23 6.34 -13.45
C SER A 24 18.20 6.80 -12.36
N ASP A 25 19.50 6.56 -12.58
CA ASP A 25 20.58 7.08 -11.73
C ASP A 25 20.57 8.62 -11.60
N SER A 26 19.98 9.31 -12.59
CA SER A 26 19.80 10.77 -12.59
C SER A 26 18.56 11.24 -11.83
N GLY A 27 17.80 10.32 -11.23
CA GLY A 27 16.59 10.61 -10.46
C GLY A 27 15.33 10.83 -11.32
N GLN A 28 15.37 10.57 -12.63
CA GLN A 28 14.15 10.57 -13.43
C GLN A 28 13.31 9.34 -13.11
N VAL A 29 12.02 9.57 -12.85
CA VAL A 29 11.06 8.52 -12.54
C VAL A 29 10.08 8.39 -13.68
N HIS A 30 9.99 7.19 -14.25
CA HIS A 30 8.98 6.83 -15.23
C HIS A 30 7.97 5.86 -14.62
N PHE A 31 6.80 6.37 -14.28
CA PHE A 31 5.70 5.57 -13.76
C PHE A 31 5.20 4.55 -14.79
N ILE A 32 4.98 3.32 -14.35
CA ILE A 32 4.52 2.21 -15.19
C ILE A 32 3.08 1.87 -14.86
N ASN A 33 2.78 1.52 -13.61
CA ASN A 33 1.44 1.10 -13.19
C ASN A 33 1.28 1.18 -11.67
N SER A 34 0.06 0.98 -11.18
CA SER A 34 -0.27 0.94 -9.76
C SER A 34 -1.15 -0.24 -9.36
N GLY A 35 -1.08 -0.58 -8.08
CA GLY A 35 -1.90 -1.60 -7.43
C GLY A 35 -2.58 -1.03 -6.18
N ILE A 36 -3.75 -1.55 -5.86
CA ILE A 36 -4.48 -1.22 -4.63
C ILE A 36 -5.17 -2.46 -4.08
N ALA A 37 -5.04 -2.67 -2.78
CA ALA A 37 -5.72 -3.70 -2.02
C ALA A 37 -6.19 -3.14 -0.67
N PRO A 38 -7.20 -3.74 -0.02
CA PRO A 38 -7.53 -3.38 1.35
C PRO A 38 -6.34 -3.61 2.31
N THR A 39 -6.14 -2.72 3.26
CA THR A 39 -5.20 -2.95 4.37
C THR A 39 -5.73 -4.10 5.22
N THR A 40 -4.88 -5.09 5.44
CA THR A 40 -5.21 -6.29 6.20
C THR A 40 -4.75 -6.11 7.64
N GLY A 41 -5.70 -6.09 8.58
CA GLY A 41 -5.45 -5.83 9.99
C GLY A 41 -5.18 -4.37 10.31
N ILE A 42 -4.58 -4.10 11.46
CA ILE A 42 -4.23 -2.73 11.88
C ILE A 42 -2.94 -2.31 11.16
N LYS A 43 -2.89 -1.06 10.67
CA LYS A 43 -1.69 -0.49 10.06
C LYS A 43 -0.47 -0.62 10.98
N GLY A 44 0.67 -1.05 10.43
CA GLY A 44 1.91 -1.29 11.16
C GLY A 44 2.03 -2.70 11.76
N THR A 45 1.05 -3.59 11.55
CA THR A 45 1.11 -4.99 12.02
C THR A 45 1.53 -5.94 10.91
N LYS A 46 1.99 -7.15 11.30
CA LYS A 46 2.36 -8.21 10.35
C LYS A 46 1.22 -8.65 9.43
N GLN A 47 -0.03 -8.38 9.80
CA GLN A 47 -1.19 -8.69 8.97
C GLN A 47 -1.13 -7.93 7.64
N ASN A 48 -0.55 -6.72 7.63
CA ASN A 48 -0.45 -5.89 6.42
C ASN A 48 0.33 -6.58 5.28
N LEU A 49 1.19 -7.57 5.59
CA LEU A 49 1.93 -8.33 4.57
C LEU A 49 1.02 -8.96 3.51
N VAL A 50 -0.21 -9.32 3.87
CA VAL A 50 -1.17 -9.87 2.91
C VAL A 50 -1.59 -8.78 1.92
N GLY A 51 -2.02 -7.61 2.42
CA GLY A 51 -2.43 -6.48 1.57
C GLY A 51 -1.31 -5.94 0.70
N ILE A 52 -0.07 -5.94 1.23
CA ILE A 52 1.14 -5.58 0.46
C ILE A 52 1.38 -6.57 -0.67
N ARG A 53 1.27 -7.88 -0.40
CA ARG A 53 1.45 -8.91 -1.43
C ARG A 53 0.37 -8.80 -2.50
N ASP A 54 -0.88 -8.62 -2.10
CA ASP A 54 -2.00 -8.53 -3.02
C ASP A 54 -1.87 -7.30 -3.95
N SER A 55 -1.49 -6.14 -3.41
CA SER A 55 -1.28 -4.93 -4.20
C SER A 55 -0.07 -5.02 -5.12
N ILE A 56 1.03 -5.65 -4.68
CA ILE A 56 2.21 -5.94 -5.51
C ILE A 56 1.86 -6.92 -6.63
N THR A 57 1.20 -8.04 -6.32
CA THR A 57 0.77 -9.01 -7.33
C THR A 57 -0.16 -8.37 -8.35
N GLN A 58 -1.06 -7.49 -7.91
CA GLN A 58 -1.93 -6.76 -8.82
C GLN A 58 -1.13 -5.88 -9.80
N VAL A 59 -0.14 -5.11 -9.33
CA VAL A 59 0.64 -4.23 -10.24
C VAL A 59 1.53 -5.04 -11.19
N LEU A 60 2.15 -6.13 -10.70
CA LEU A 60 2.99 -7.01 -11.51
C LEU A 60 2.20 -7.68 -12.63
N ASN A 61 0.99 -8.18 -12.32
CA ASN A 61 0.10 -8.78 -13.31
C ASN A 61 -0.32 -7.79 -14.40
N LYS A 62 -0.63 -6.54 -14.03
CA LYS A 62 -0.99 -5.50 -15.02
C LYS A 62 0.19 -5.09 -15.91
N SER A 63 1.41 -5.33 -15.45
CA SER A 63 2.65 -4.98 -16.15
C SER A 63 3.31 -6.18 -16.84
N ASN A 64 2.71 -7.38 -16.78
CA ASN A 64 3.30 -8.64 -17.24
C ASN A 64 4.73 -8.88 -16.69
N LEU A 65 4.93 -8.56 -15.41
CA LEU A 65 6.20 -8.74 -14.71
C LEU A 65 6.07 -9.76 -13.57
N THR A 66 7.22 -10.19 -13.07
CA THR A 66 7.34 -11.03 -11.89
C THR A 66 8.12 -10.30 -10.79
N ILE A 67 8.15 -10.87 -9.59
CA ILE A 67 8.89 -10.26 -8.47
C ILE A 67 10.40 -10.22 -8.72
N ASP A 68 10.92 -11.17 -9.52
CA ASP A 68 12.33 -11.26 -9.87
C ASP A 68 12.78 -10.13 -10.83
N ASP A 69 11.83 -9.41 -11.44
CA ASP A 69 12.09 -8.25 -12.28
C ASP A 69 12.22 -6.93 -11.50
N ILE A 70 12.04 -6.96 -10.17
CA ILE A 70 12.01 -5.79 -9.30
C ILE A 70 13.31 -5.67 -8.52
N ASP A 71 13.97 -4.52 -8.66
CA ASP A 71 15.27 -4.27 -8.05
C ASP A 71 15.16 -3.78 -6.60
N LEU A 72 14.10 -3.01 -6.30
CA LEU A 72 13.93 -2.39 -4.98
C LEU A 72 12.45 -2.23 -4.60
N ILE A 73 12.14 -2.51 -3.33
CA ILE A 73 10.84 -2.21 -2.73
C ILE A 73 11.05 -1.20 -1.59
N ARG A 74 10.32 -0.08 -1.63
CA ARG A 74 10.33 0.95 -0.59
C ARG A 74 8.96 0.99 0.08
N ILE A 75 8.94 0.92 1.40
CA ILE A 75 7.72 0.96 2.21
C ILE A 75 7.73 2.26 3.01
N ASN A 76 6.59 2.95 3.10
CA ASN A 76 6.47 4.14 3.95
C ASN A 76 6.55 3.81 5.45
N GLU A 77 6.89 4.82 6.25
CA GLU A 77 6.78 4.72 7.72
C GLU A 77 5.30 4.74 8.14
N ALA A 78 4.78 3.56 8.45
CA ALA A 78 3.39 3.37 8.80
C ALA A 78 3.13 3.68 10.28
N THR A 79 2.82 4.93 10.64
CA THR A 79 2.35 5.27 11.99
C THR A 79 0.83 5.07 12.09
N PRO A 80 0.31 4.06 12.83
CA PRO A 80 -1.13 3.84 12.97
C PRO A 80 -1.83 5.06 13.55
N VAL A 81 -2.86 5.54 12.86
CA VAL A 81 -3.76 6.58 13.37
C VAL A 81 -5.07 5.89 13.68
N ILE A 82 -5.38 5.74 14.96
CA ILE A 82 -6.60 5.09 15.44
C ILE A 82 -7.55 6.20 15.88
N GLY A 83 -8.67 6.32 15.16
CA GLY A 83 -9.81 7.15 15.57
C GLY A 83 -10.97 6.23 15.92
N ASP A 84 -11.61 6.49 17.05
CA ASP A 84 -12.84 5.81 17.44
C ASP A 84 -13.92 6.87 17.66
N VAL A 85 -15.19 6.50 17.44
CA VAL A 85 -16.33 7.37 17.67
C VAL A 85 -17.29 6.64 18.62
N ALA A 86 -17.61 7.28 19.74
CA ALA A 86 -18.62 6.79 20.65
C ALA A 86 -19.91 7.60 20.46
N MET A 87 -21.05 6.91 20.46
CA MET A 87 -22.37 7.53 20.51
C MET A 87 -23.08 7.03 21.77
N GLU A 88 -23.58 7.95 22.58
CA GLU A 88 -24.29 7.63 23.81
C GLU A 88 -25.77 7.99 23.66
N THR A 89 -26.66 7.09 24.06
CA THR A 89 -28.10 7.36 24.10
C THR A 89 -28.39 8.30 25.26
N ILE A 90 -28.77 9.55 24.97
CA ILE A 90 -29.00 10.58 25.99
C ILE A 90 -30.44 10.64 26.51
N THR A 91 -31.38 9.96 25.85
CA THR A 91 -32.80 9.89 26.25
C THR A 91 -33.42 8.55 25.83
N GLU A 92 -34.37 8.06 26.62
CA GLU A 92 -35.27 6.96 26.27
C GLU A 92 -36.72 7.31 26.66
N THR A 93 -37.70 6.72 25.97
CA THR A 93 -39.14 6.87 26.29
C THR A 93 -39.74 5.49 26.53
N VAL A 94 -40.32 5.26 27.71
CA VAL A 94 -41.02 4.02 28.09
C VAL A 94 -42.52 4.35 28.26
N VAL A 95 -43.40 3.51 27.69
CA VAL A 95 -44.87 3.65 27.77
C VAL A 95 -45.41 3.04 29.05
#